data_AF-E1VP30-F1
#
_entry.id   AF-E1VP30-F1
#
_cell.length_a   1.000
_cell.length_b   1.000
_cell.length_c   1.000
_cell.angle_alpha   90.00
_cell.angle_beta   90.00
_cell.angle_gamma   90.00
#
_symmetry.space_group_name_H-M   'P 1'
#
loop_
_entity.id
_entity.type
_entity.pdbx_description
1 polymer ?
#
loop_
_entity_poly.entity_id
_entity_poly.type
_entity_poly.pdbx_seq_one_letter_code
_entity_poly.pdbx_strand_id
1 'polypeptide(L)'
;MPGGVGGVALRGAPLSRLCIGGEYVPLGEIAGEMLGGIFRLLASFFVDVVLEVLIKGLGYLICRPFSKRLNPDGLVALAVGVIGWAAIICGLYFGAAYIAQQFDIDACLDQGGSYNYASEHCDPKNA
;
A
#
# COMPACT_ATOMS: atom_id res chain seq x y z
N MET A 1 -35.93 -14.49 -46.12
CA MET A 1 -36.37 -13.07 -46.06
C MET A 1 -37.85 -13.08 -45.72
N PRO A 2 -38.38 -12.22 -44.83
CA PRO A 2 -37.94 -10.88 -44.42
C PRO A 2 -37.24 -10.91 -43.03
N GLY A 3 -36.42 -9.97 -42.60
CA GLY A 3 -36.38 -8.54 -42.91
C GLY A 3 -36.96 -7.75 -41.72
N GLY A 4 -36.29 -7.80 -40.58
CA GLY A 4 -36.70 -7.10 -39.35
C GLY A 4 -35.47 -6.57 -38.63
N VAL A 5 -34.92 -5.47 -39.14
CA VAL A 5 -33.85 -4.72 -38.48
C VAL A 5 -34.47 -4.13 -37.23
N GLY A 6 -34.21 -4.76 -36.07
CA GLY A 6 -34.60 -4.22 -34.77
C GLY A 6 -33.96 -2.85 -34.62
N GLY A 7 -34.79 -1.82 -34.75
CA GLY A 7 -34.37 -0.44 -34.59
C GLY A 7 -33.75 -0.26 -33.21
N VAL A 8 -32.46 0.07 -33.20
CA VAL A 8 -31.80 0.63 -32.02
C VAL A 8 -32.52 1.96 -31.75
N ALA A 9 -33.41 1.95 -30.76
CA ALA A 9 -34.20 3.11 -30.38
C ALA A 9 -33.30 4.18 -29.75
N LEU A 10 -32.61 4.96 -30.59
CA LEU A 10 -31.88 6.17 -30.21
C LEU A 10 -32.83 7.37 -30.05
N ARG A 11 -33.98 7.18 -29.39
CA ARG A 11 -34.91 8.28 -29.07
C ARG A 11 -35.18 8.30 -27.57
N GLY A 12 -34.46 9.20 -26.88
CA GLY A 12 -34.85 9.68 -25.55
C GLY A 12 -34.17 9.04 -24.33
N ALA A 13 -33.19 8.15 -24.51
CA ALA A 13 -32.39 7.68 -23.37
C ALA A 13 -31.47 8.81 -22.88
N PRO A 14 -31.52 9.20 -21.58
CA PRO A 14 -30.47 10.06 -21.02
C PRO A 14 -29.13 9.34 -21.16
N LEU A 15 -28.09 10.08 -21.53
CA LEU A 15 -26.74 9.59 -21.87
C LEU A 15 -26.05 8.75 -20.76
N SER A 16 -26.73 8.52 -19.63
CA SER A 16 -26.27 7.87 -18.40
C SER A 16 -26.72 6.41 -18.22
N ARG A 17 -27.54 5.84 -19.13
CA ARG A 17 -28.10 4.48 -18.99
C ARG A 17 -27.89 3.64 -20.25
N LEU A 18 -27.36 2.43 -20.08
CA LEU A 18 -27.20 1.43 -21.13
C LEU A 18 -28.22 0.30 -20.92
N CYS A 19 -28.93 -0.12 -21.98
CA CYS A 19 -29.83 -1.28 -21.92
C CYS A 19 -29.08 -2.56 -22.28
N ILE A 20 -28.96 -3.49 -21.34
CA ILE A 20 -28.51 -4.87 -21.58
C ILE A 20 -29.60 -5.80 -21.02
N GLY A 21 -30.13 -6.72 -21.85
CA GLY A 21 -31.08 -7.75 -21.40
C GLY A 21 -32.48 -7.27 -20.95
N GLY A 22 -32.80 -5.98 -21.06
CA GLY A 22 -34.08 -5.41 -20.60
C GLY A 22 -33.99 -4.63 -19.28
N GLU A 23 -32.81 -4.57 -18.65
CA GLU A 23 -32.54 -3.76 -17.46
C GLU A 23 -31.69 -2.52 -17.81
N TYR A 24 -31.99 -1.41 -17.15
CA TYR A 24 -31.25 -0.15 -17.28
C TYR A 24 -30.11 -0.13 -16.25
N VAL A 25 -28.92 -0.53 -16.68
CA VAL A 25 -27.72 -0.46 -15.83
C VAL A 25 -27.06 0.92 -15.98
N PRO A 26 -26.77 1.62 -14.87
CA PRO A 26 -26.09 2.90 -14.91
C PRO A 26 -24.64 2.69 -15.36
N LEU A 27 -24.15 3.55 -16.27
CA LEU A 27 -22.79 3.46 -16.79
C LEU A 27 -21.71 3.51 -15.70
N GLY A 28 -22.01 4.16 -14.57
CA GLY A 28 -21.11 4.22 -13.41
C GLY A 28 -20.93 2.89 -12.68
N GLU A 29 -21.93 2.01 -12.71
CA GLU A 29 -21.85 0.68 -12.07
C GLU A 29 -21.00 -0.27 -12.90
N ILE A 30 -21.19 -0.27 -14.23
CA ILE A 30 -20.33 -1.03 -15.17
C ILE A 30 -18.89 -0.52 -15.11
N ALA A 31 -18.70 0.81 -15.12
CA ALA A 31 -17.37 1.40 -15.00
C ALA A 31 -16.70 1.04 -13.66
N GLY A 32 -17.47 1.03 -12.57
CA GLY A 32 -16.99 0.65 -11.23
C GLY A 32 -16.57 -0.82 -11.15
N GLU A 33 -17.35 -1.74 -11.72
CA GLU A 33 -17.01 -3.17 -11.74
C GLU A 33 -15.77 -3.46 -12.62
N MET A 34 -15.68 -2.85 -13.81
CA MET A 34 -14.50 -3.01 -14.67
C MET A 34 -13.25 -2.38 -14.05
N LEU A 35 -13.35 -1.15 -13.51
CA LEU A 35 -12.23 -0.51 -12.82
C LEU A 35 -11.80 -1.29 -11.58
N GLY A 36 -12.75 -1.82 -10.81
CA GLY A 36 -12.46 -2.67 -9.66
C GLY A 36 -11.71 -3.94 -10.05
N GLY A 37 -12.11 -4.59 -11.16
CA GLY A 37 -11.41 -5.76 -11.70
C GLY A 37 -9.99 -5.45 -12.16
N ILE A 38 -9.79 -4.35 -12.90
CA ILE A 38 -8.48 -3.91 -13.38
C ILE A 38 -7.58 -3.52 -12.20
N PHE A 39 -8.12 -2.78 -11.21
CA PHE A 39 -7.37 -2.39 -10.03
C PHE A 39 -6.92 -3.61 -9.22
N ARG A 40 -7.76 -4.65 -9.11
CA ARG A 40 -7.40 -5.89 -8.43
C ARG A 40 -6.27 -6.64 -9.15
N LEU A 41 -6.29 -6.67 -10.48
CA LEU A 41 -5.20 -7.24 -11.28
C LEU A 41 -3.91 -6.43 -11.13
N LEU A 42 -3.99 -5.10 -11.23
CA LEU A 42 -2.85 -4.21 -11.04
C LEU A 42 -2.28 -4.31 -9.64
N ALA A 43 -3.13 -4.37 -8.61
CA ALA A 43 -2.70 -4.53 -7.22
C ALA A 43 -2.03 -5.89 -7.01
N SER A 44 -2.58 -6.99 -7.55
CA SER A 44 -1.93 -8.31 -7.46
C SER A 44 -0.58 -8.32 -8.15
N PHE A 45 -0.50 -7.80 -9.38
CA PHE A 45 0.75 -7.73 -10.13
C PHE A 45 1.78 -6.84 -9.42
N PHE A 46 1.33 -5.69 -8.92
CA PHE A 46 2.18 -4.79 -8.15
C PHE A 46 2.70 -5.49 -6.90
N VAL A 47 1.84 -6.17 -6.14
CA VAL A 47 2.25 -6.93 -4.96
C VAL A 47 3.25 -8.02 -5.33
N ASP A 48 3.02 -8.80 -6.38
CA ASP A 48 3.95 -9.85 -6.80
C ASP A 48 5.32 -9.28 -7.21
N VAL A 49 5.34 -8.23 -8.04
CA VAL A 49 6.59 -7.56 -8.47
C VAL A 49 7.30 -6.90 -7.29
N VAL A 50 6.56 -6.24 -6.41
CA VAL A 50 7.08 -5.59 -5.20
C VAL A 50 7.64 -6.65 -4.25
N LEU A 51 6.94 -7.75 -4.00
CA LEU A 51 7.45 -8.82 -3.14
C LEU A 51 8.69 -9.47 -3.75
N GLU A 52 8.69 -9.75 -5.05
CA GLU A 52 9.84 -10.35 -5.71
C GLU A 52 11.06 -9.42 -5.68
N VAL A 53 10.89 -8.15 -6.06
CA VAL A 53 11.98 -7.18 -6.11
C VAL A 53 12.41 -6.73 -4.71
N LEU A 54 11.50 -6.45 -3.78
CA LEU A 54 11.88 -6.01 -2.43
C LEU A 54 12.38 -7.15 -1.56
N ILE A 55 11.84 -8.37 -1.64
CA ILE A 55 12.33 -9.47 -0.80
C ILE A 55 13.59 -10.06 -1.41
N LYS A 56 13.54 -10.56 -2.66
CA LYS A 56 14.73 -11.18 -3.28
C LYS A 56 15.82 -10.15 -3.57
N GLY A 57 15.45 -8.94 -3.99
CA GLY A 57 16.43 -7.87 -4.24
C GLY A 57 17.12 -7.39 -2.97
N LEU A 58 16.41 -7.25 -1.85
CA LEU A 58 17.04 -6.93 -0.56
C LEU A 58 17.96 -8.06 -0.10
N GLY A 59 17.50 -9.31 -0.18
CA GLY A 59 18.31 -10.48 0.18
C GLY A 59 19.57 -10.59 -0.67
N TYR A 60 19.46 -10.37 -1.99
CA TYR A 60 20.62 -10.31 -2.88
C TYR A 60 21.56 -9.17 -2.50
N LEU A 61 21.04 -7.98 -2.21
CA LEU A 61 21.86 -6.81 -1.86
C LEU A 61 22.63 -7.03 -0.55
N ILE A 62 22.00 -7.65 0.45
CA ILE A 62 22.63 -8.02 1.72
C ILE A 62 23.69 -9.10 1.51
N CYS A 63 23.41 -10.12 0.70
CA CYS A 63 24.34 -11.25 0.52
C CYS A 63 25.47 -10.95 -0.47
N ARG A 64 25.29 -10.03 -1.42
CA ARG A 64 26.28 -9.66 -2.46
C ARG A 64 27.70 -9.40 -1.95
N PRO A 65 27.93 -8.64 -0.85
CA PRO A 65 29.28 -8.45 -0.32
C PRO A 65 29.92 -9.73 0.25
N PHE A 66 29.12 -10.70 0.70
CA PHE A 66 29.62 -11.92 1.34
C PHE A 66 29.84 -13.08 0.36
N SER A 67 29.21 -13.05 -0.82
CA SER A 67 29.43 -14.08 -1.84
C SER A 67 29.23 -13.57 -3.26
N LYS A 68 30.24 -13.75 -4.11
CA LYS A 68 30.20 -13.34 -5.54
C LYS A 68 29.41 -14.30 -6.44
N ARG A 69 29.09 -15.51 -5.98
CA ARG A 69 28.32 -16.53 -6.72
C ARG A 69 26.96 -16.80 -6.07
N LEU A 70 26.17 -15.76 -5.84
CA LEU A 70 24.82 -15.91 -5.32
C LEU A 70 23.83 -15.94 -6.46
N ASN A 71 23.00 -16.98 -6.49
CA ASN A 71 21.85 -17.05 -7.37
C ASN A 71 20.76 -16.14 -6.80
N PRO A 72 20.32 -15.09 -7.52
CA PRO A 72 19.27 -14.18 -7.05
C PRO A 72 17.92 -14.88 -6.86
N ASP A 73 17.68 -15.96 -7.59
CA ASP A 73 16.51 -16.84 -7.44
C ASP A 73 16.71 -18.00 -6.45
N GLY A 74 17.85 -18.02 -5.77
CA GLY A 74 18.14 -19.06 -4.77
C GLY A 74 17.30 -18.90 -3.51
N LEU A 75 16.98 -20.02 -2.86
CA LEU A 75 16.29 -20.07 -1.57
C LEU A 75 17.00 -19.21 -0.49
N VAL A 76 18.33 -19.08 -0.59
CA VAL A 76 19.15 -18.26 0.31
C VAL A 76 18.84 -16.77 0.19
N ALA A 77 18.71 -16.24 -1.04
CA ALA A 77 18.39 -14.82 -1.24
C ALA A 77 16.98 -14.51 -0.70
N LEU A 78 16.02 -15.41 -0.92
CA LEU A 78 14.67 -15.28 -0.37
C LEU A 78 14.68 -15.30 1.17
N ALA A 79 15.35 -16.28 1.79
CA ALA A 79 15.42 -16.39 3.24
C ALA A 79 16.07 -15.15 3.89
N VAL A 80 17.18 -14.67 3.33
CA VAL A 80 17.88 -13.47 3.85
C VAL A 80 17.05 -12.21 3.62
N GLY A 81 16.34 -12.12 2.48
CA GLY A 81 15.39 -11.04 2.23
C GLY A 81 14.28 -10.97 3.28
N VAL A 82 13.66 -12.11 3.59
CA VAL A 82 12.61 -12.20 4.62
C VAL A 82 13.15 -11.82 6.00
N ILE A 83 14.34 -12.32 6.37
CA ILE A 83 14.99 -11.96 7.64
C ILE A 83 15.33 -10.47 7.69
N GLY A 84 15.80 -9.90 6.59
CA GLY A 84 16.08 -8.46 6.47
C GLY A 84 14.83 -7.62 6.70
N TRP A 85 13.70 -8.00 6.09
CA TRP A 85 12.42 -7.32 6.31
C TRP A 85 11.90 -7.49 7.74
N ALA A 86 12.02 -8.68 8.32
CA ALA A 86 11.67 -8.91 9.73
C ALA A 86 12.50 -8.01 10.66
N ALA A 87 13.81 -7.87 10.39
CA ALA A 87 14.68 -6.98 11.15
C ALA A 87 14.28 -5.50 10.99
N ILE A 88 13.93 -5.07 9.77
CA ILE A 88 13.43 -3.70 9.51
C ILE A 88 12.13 -3.46 10.29
N ILE A 89 11.16 -4.37 10.22
CA ILE A 89 9.88 -4.24 10.93
C ILE A 89 10.10 -4.18 12.44
N CYS A 90 10.93 -5.06 12.99
CA CYS A 90 11.32 -5.00 14.40
C CYS A 90 11.98 -3.66 14.74
N GLY A 91 12.94 -3.22 13.92
CA GLY A 91 13.63 -1.94 14.11
C GLY A 91 12.68 -0.74 14.08
N LEU A 92 11.69 -0.75 13.17
CA LEU A 92 10.64 0.27 13.11
C LEU A 92 9.73 0.21 14.33
N TYR A 93 9.32 -0.98 14.78
CA TYR A 93 8.46 -1.13 15.94
C TYR A 93 9.14 -0.64 17.22
N PHE A 94 10.36 -1.10 17.50
CA PHE A 94 11.11 -0.65 18.67
C PHE A 94 11.53 0.81 18.52
N GLY A 95 12.01 1.23 17.34
CA GLY A 95 12.43 2.60 17.07
C GLY A 95 11.30 3.62 17.18
N ALA A 96 10.07 3.27 16.76
CA ALA A 96 8.92 4.15 16.89
C ALA A 96 8.60 4.48 18.35
N ALA A 97 8.77 3.52 19.27
CA ALA A 97 8.59 3.77 20.70
C ALA A 97 9.62 4.77 21.24
N TYR A 98 10.89 4.65 20.82
CA TYR A 98 11.94 5.61 21.17
C TYR A 98 11.69 7.00 20.57
N ILE A 99 11.29 7.05 19.30
CA ILE A 99 11.05 8.31 18.58
C ILE A 99 9.85 9.06 19.17
N ALA A 100 8.80 8.34 19.58
CA ALA A 100 7.63 8.95 20.23
C ALA A 100 8.02 9.72 21.50
N GLN A 101 8.89 9.13 22.34
CA GLN A 101 9.39 9.82 23.53
C GLN A 101 10.18 11.10 23.20
N GLN A 102 10.92 11.12 22.10
CA GLN A 102 11.66 12.31 21.69
C GLN A 102 10.73 13.42 21.19
N PHE A 103 9.64 13.08 20.49
CA PHE A 103 8.65 14.06 20.05
C PHE A 103 7.91 14.72 21.22
N ASP A 104 7.59 13.97 22.28
CA ASP A 104 6.92 14.54 23.46
C ASP A 104 7.83 15.53 24.21
N ILE A 105 9.13 15.28 24.24
CA ILE A 105 10.12 16.19 24.83
C ILE A 105 10.22 17.48 24.02
N ASP A 106 10.39 17.36 22.70
CA ASP A 106 10.55 18.52 21.81
C ASP A 106 9.30 19.41 21.84
N ALA A 107 8.11 18.81 21.74
CA ALA A 107 6.85 19.52 21.83
C ALA A 107 6.65 20.22 23.18
N CYS A 108 7.13 19.62 24.28
CA CYS A 108 7.08 20.23 25.61
C CYS A 108 8.00 21.46 25.71
N LEU A 109 9.22 21.35 25.20
CA LEU A 109 10.22 22.41 25.24
C LEU A 109 9.85 23.58 24.32
N ASP A 110 9.23 23.31 23.16
CA ASP A 110 8.73 24.33 22.24
C ASP A 110 7.60 25.18 22.84
N GLN A 111 6.79 24.59 23.73
CA GLN A 111 5.77 25.32 24.50
C GLN A 111 6.37 26.11 25.67
N GLY A 112 7.69 26.03 25.87
CA GLY A 112 8.41 26.67 26.97
C GLY A 112 8.20 25.98 28.32
N GLY A 113 7.68 24.75 28.33
CA GLY A 113 7.56 23.90 29.52
C GLY A 113 8.89 23.26 29.92
N SER A 114 8.85 22.40 30.93
CA SER A 114 9.99 21.60 31.40
C SER A 114 9.61 20.13 31.41
N TYR A 115 10.34 19.28 30.69
CA TYR A 115 10.06 17.85 30.66
C TYR A 115 10.66 17.12 31.86
N ASN A 116 9.84 16.37 32.59
CA ASN A 116 10.25 15.58 33.74
C ASN A 116 10.53 14.12 33.33
N TYR A 117 11.81 13.79 33.14
CA TYR A 117 12.27 12.46 32.72
C TYR A 117 11.97 11.33 33.71
N ALA A 118 11.71 11.64 34.98
CA ALA A 118 11.41 10.63 36.00
C ALA A 118 9.95 10.19 36.00
N SER A 119 9.04 11.05 35.51
CA SER A 119 7.60 10.79 35.46
C SER A 119 7.03 10.75 34.04
N GLU A 120 7.87 10.97 33.02
CA GLU A 120 7.48 11.04 31.61
C GLU A 120 6.32 12.03 31.37
N HIS A 121 6.38 13.18 32.06
CA HIS A 121 5.38 14.24 31.98
C HIS A 121 5.99 15.60 31.70
N CYS A 122 5.25 16.42 30.95
CA CYS A 122 5.60 17.81 30.69
C CYS A 122 5.00 18.71 31.77
N ASP A 123 5.85 19.47 32.46
CA ASP A 123 5.44 20.51 33.40
C ASP A 123 5.28 21.84 32.64
N PRO A 124 4.04 22.34 32.45
CA PRO A 124 3.82 23.59 31.74
C PRO A 124 4.28 24.77 32.60
N LYS A 125 4.94 25.75 31.97
CA LYS A 125 5.50 26.93 32.67
C LYS A 125 4.45 27.84 33.33
N ASN A 126 3.18 27.70 32.95
CA ASN A 126 2.06 28.52 33.44
C ASN A 126 1.10 27.77 34.37
N ALA A 127 1.51 26.62 34.94
CA ALA A 127 0.74 25.93 35.99
C ALA A 127 0.91 26.59 37.37
#